data_AF-A0A0V1L370-F1
#
_entry.id   AF-A0A0V1L370-F1
#
_cell.length_a   1.000
_cell.length_b   1.000
_cell.length_c   1.000
_cell.angle_alpha   90.00
_cell.angle_beta   90.00
_cell.angle_gamma   90.00
#
_symmetry.space_group_name_H-M   'P 1'
#
loop_
_entity.id
_entity.type
_entity.pdbx_description
1 polymer ?
#
loop_
_entity_poly.entity_id
_entity_poly.type
_entity_poly.pdbx_seq_one_letter_code
_entity_poly.pdbx_strand_id
1 'polypeptide(L)'
;MHHKSAVAVAVAALLLCLGNNAFGASLFDNDDVPLEIQPWELQGCEIYRDEKLHAVVDEICLRCHEMFSHDFPDLRADCRANCFKNVRFTTCLSLFRPVLNTDLERYLDTDSSGSHFHQMDDHQFS
;
A
#
# COMPACT_ATOMS: atom_id res chain seq x y z
N MET A 1 -8.76 42.68 -53.22
CA MET A 1 -7.67 42.38 -52.27
C MET A 1 -8.20 41.47 -51.15
N HIS A 2 -8.46 40.17 -51.38
CA HIS A 2 -8.98 39.27 -50.32
C HIS A 2 -8.51 37.79 -50.41
N HIS A 3 -7.62 37.43 -51.34
CA HIS A 3 -7.13 36.04 -51.43
C HIS A 3 -5.93 35.73 -50.52
N LYS A 4 -5.19 36.78 -50.08
CA LYS A 4 -3.98 36.62 -49.24
C LYS A 4 -4.31 36.30 -47.78
N SER A 5 -5.51 36.64 -47.31
CA SER A 5 -5.96 36.39 -45.93
C SER A 5 -6.38 34.94 -45.70
N ALA A 6 -7.06 34.30 -46.66
CA ALA A 6 -7.53 32.93 -46.50
C ALA A 6 -6.38 31.92 -46.40
N VAL A 7 -5.31 32.11 -47.19
CA VAL A 7 -4.10 31.27 -47.14
C VAL A 7 -3.37 31.45 -45.81
N ALA A 8 -3.25 32.69 -45.31
CA ALA A 8 -2.63 32.95 -44.02
C ALA A 8 -3.42 32.34 -42.85
N VAL A 9 -4.75 32.37 -42.90
CA VAL A 9 -5.63 31.75 -41.89
C VAL A 9 -5.53 30.23 -41.91
N ALA A 10 -5.49 29.61 -43.10
CA ALA A 10 -5.33 28.17 -43.23
C ALA A 10 -3.96 27.69 -42.73
N VAL A 11 -2.89 28.41 -43.04
CA VAL A 11 -1.53 28.11 -42.55
C VAL A 11 -1.43 28.30 -41.04
N ALA A 12 -2.05 29.35 -40.48
CA ALA A 12 -2.10 29.54 -39.02
C ALA A 12 -2.88 28.43 -38.31
N ALA A 13 -4.00 27.97 -38.88
CA ALA A 13 -4.78 26.86 -38.33
C ALA A 13 -3.99 25.53 -38.37
N LEU A 14 -3.30 25.24 -39.48
CA LEU A 14 -2.42 24.08 -39.62
C LEU A 14 -1.26 24.09 -38.62
N LEU A 15 -0.64 25.26 -38.39
CA LEU A 15 0.45 25.42 -37.41
C LEU A 15 -0.04 25.27 -35.97
N LEU A 16 -1.27 25.70 -35.66
CA LEU A 16 -1.87 25.47 -34.34
C LEU A 16 -2.27 24.00 -34.11
N CYS A 17 -2.69 23.28 -35.16
CA CYS A 17 -3.01 21.86 -35.06
C CYS A 17 -1.77 20.96 -34.95
N LEU A 18 -0.64 21.36 -35.53
CA LEU A 18 0.64 20.64 -35.40
C LEU A 18 1.44 21.04 -34.14
N GLY A 19 1.03 22.12 -33.47
CA GLY A 19 1.73 22.69 -32.31
C GLY A 19 1.32 22.15 -30.93
N ASN A 20 0.29 21.29 -30.83
CA ASN A 20 -0.18 20.75 -29.56
C ASN A 20 -0.02 19.23 -29.49
N ASN A 21 1.19 18.74 -29.73
CA ASN A 21 1.61 17.44 -29.22
C ASN A 21 2.31 17.65 -27.88
N ALA A 22 1.52 18.00 -26.88
CA ALA A 22 1.85 17.74 -25.48
C ALA A 22 0.57 17.35 -24.72
N PHE A 23 -0.26 16.51 -25.34
CA PHE A 23 -0.94 15.48 -24.56
C PHE A 23 0.16 14.51 -24.12
N GLY A 24 0.91 14.92 -23.11
CA GLY A 24 1.78 14.01 -22.39
C GLY A 24 0.86 12.94 -21.84
N ALA A 25 0.94 11.74 -22.43
CA ALA A 25 0.62 10.53 -21.72
C ALA A 25 1.62 10.45 -20.55
N SER A 26 1.32 11.11 -19.44
CA SER A 26 1.83 10.67 -18.16
C SER A 26 0.88 9.58 -17.68
N LEU A 27 1.15 8.36 -18.13
CA LEU A 27 0.92 7.20 -17.28
C LEU A 27 1.53 7.56 -15.92
N PHE A 28 0.75 7.37 -14.87
CA PHE A 28 1.19 7.52 -13.50
C PHE A 28 2.32 6.52 -13.25
N ASP A 29 3.54 6.91 -13.56
CA ASP A 29 4.76 6.28 -13.09
C ASP A 29 5.49 7.39 -12.33
N ASN A 30 5.15 7.48 -11.05
CA ASN A 30 5.94 8.20 -10.05
C ASN A 30 6.02 7.29 -8.83
N ASP A 31 6.72 6.16 -8.98
CA ASP A 31 7.32 5.43 -7.85
C ASP A 31 8.85 5.63 -7.81
N ASP A 32 9.37 6.74 -8.34
CA ASP A 32 10.63 7.33 -7.85
C ASP A 32 10.28 8.32 -6.73
N VAL A 33 9.73 7.77 -5.64
CA VAL A 33 9.74 8.46 -4.35
C VAL A 33 11.22 8.57 -3.98
N PRO A 34 11.78 9.80 -3.79
CA PRO A 34 13.12 9.94 -3.25
C PRO A 34 13.18 9.09 -1.97
N LEU A 35 14.14 8.17 -1.89
CA LEU A 35 14.43 7.39 -0.68
C LEU A 35 14.86 8.38 0.42
N GLU A 36 13.89 9.07 0.98
CA GLU A 36 13.99 9.76 2.25
C GLU A 36 14.24 8.65 3.24
N ILE A 37 15.49 8.52 3.66
CA ILE A 37 15.90 7.57 4.69
C ILE A 37 14.98 7.85 5.86
N GLN A 38 14.06 6.93 6.11
CA GLN A 38 13.01 7.20 7.05
C GLN A 38 13.66 7.30 8.44
N PRO A 39 13.24 8.22 9.31
CA PRO A 39 13.93 8.47 10.59
C PRO A 39 14.16 7.23 11.46
N TRP A 40 13.33 6.19 11.25
CA TRP A 40 13.43 4.92 11.95
C TRP A 40 14.56 4.00 11.43
N GLU A 41 15.02 4.15 10.19
CA GLU A 41 16.16 3.40 9.63
C GLU A 41 17.49 3.76 10.32
N LEU A 42 17.56 4.94 10.97
CA LEU A 42 18.70 5.34 11.79
C LEU A 42 18.76 4.68 13.18
N GLN A 43 17.69 3.98 13.60
CA GLN A 43 17.59 3.46 14.97
C GLN A 43 18.39 2.17 15.24
N GLY A 44 19.15 1.66 14.27
CA GLY A 44 20.07 0.53 14.48
C GLY A 44 19.38 -0.79 14.87
N CYS A 45 18.07 -0.90 14.66
CA CYS A 45 17.31 -2.11 14.96
C CYS A 45 17.69 -3.25 14.01
N GLU A 46 17.81 -4.46 14.56
CA GLU A 46 18.16 -5.66 13.79
C GLU A 46 17.15 -5.97 12.68
N ILE A 47 15.89 -5.61 12.87
CA ILE A 47 14.81 -5.83 11.91
C ILE A 47 15.01 -5.07 10.58
N TYR A 48 15.74 -3.95 10.59
CA TYR A 48 16.04 -3.19 9.38
C TYR A 48 17.18 -3.81 8.56
N ARG A 49 17.83 -4.87 9.06
CA ARG A 49 18.83 -5.62 8.27
C ARG A 49 18.18 -6.44 7.16
N ASP A 50 16.92 -6.83 7.35
CA ASP A 50 16.13 -7.52 6.35
C ASP A 50 15.03 -6.59 5.86
N GLU A 51 15.23 -6.05 4.65
CA GLU A 51 14.31 -5.12 3.99
C GLU A 51 12.90 -5.70 3.85
N LYS A 52 12.78 -7.00 3.56
CA LYS A 52 11.47 -7.64 3.39
C LYS A 52 10.76 -7.77 4.72
N LEU A 53 11.49 -8.18 5.76
CA LEU A 53 10.93 -8.27 7.10
C LEU A 53 10.50 -6.88 7.60
N HIS A 54 11.33 -5.86 7.36
CA HIS A 54 11.00 -4.48 7.68
C HIS A 54 9.69 -4.06 6.99
N ALA A 55 9.57 -4.26 5.68
CA ALA A 55 8.39 -3.86 4.92
C ALA A 55 7.11 -4.51 5.48
N VAL A 56 7.16 -5.79 5.85
CA VAL A 56 6.01 -6.50 6.43
C VAL A 56 5.59 -5.91 7.77
N VAL A 57 6.54 -5.68 8.69
CA VAL A 57 6.18 -5.10 10.00
C VAL A 57 5.73 -3.64 9.90
N ASP A 58 6.26 -2.91 8.90
CA ASP A 58 5.86 -1.55 8.60
C ASP A 58 4.40 -1.49 8.12
N GLU A 59 4.05 -2.40 7.21
CA GLU A 59 2.70 -2.57 6.68
C GLU A 59 1.71 -2.96 7.77
N ILE A 60 2.07 -3.89 8.66
CA ILE A 60 1.23 -4.28 9.81
C ILE A 60 0.90 -3.06 10.68
N CYS A 61 1.90 -2.24 11.00
CA CYS A 61 1.69 -1.02 11.78
C CYS A 61 0.82 0.00 11.03
N LEU A 62 0.96 0.10 9.71
CA LEU A 62 0.14 0.99 8.88
C LEU A 62 -1.33 0.55 8.84
N ARG A 63 -1.62 -0.71 8.48
CA ARG A 63 -3.01 -1.21 8.44
C ARG A 63 -3.66 -1.17 9.82
N CYS A 64 -2.91 -1.49 10.87
CA CYS A 64 -3.42 -1.38 12.24
C CYS A 64 -3.79 0.08 12.57
N HIS A 65 -2.94 1.04 12.21
CA HIS A 65 -3.28 2.45 12.38
C HIS A 65 -4.50 2.86 11.54
N GLU A 66 -4.63 2.43 10.30
CA GLU A 66 -5.81 2.73 9.47
C GLU A 66 -7.12 2.30 10.17
N MET A 67 -7.14 1.09 10.75
CA MET A 67 -8.30 0.55 11.46
C MET A 67 -8.63 1.28 12.77
N PHE A 68 -7.62 1.67 13.55
CA PHE A 68 -7.80 2.25 14.90
C PHE A 68 -7.40 3.71 15.01
N SER A 69 -7.21 4.40 13.89
CA SER A 69 -6.75 5.80 13.82
C SER A 69 -7.64 6.75 14.61
N HIS A 70 -8.94 6.44 14.70
CA HIS A 70 -9.90 7.20 15.48
C HIS A 70 -9.60 7.20 16.97
N ASP A 71 -9.21 6.04 17.53
CA ASP A 71 -8.98 5.88 18.97
C ASP A 71 -7.51 6.12 19.33
N PHE A 72 -6.60 5.78 18.42
CA PHE A 72 -5.16 5.85 18.60
C PHE A 72 -4.50 6.51 17.37
N PRO A 73 -4.46 7.85 17.30
CA PRO A 73 -3.89 8.56 16.15
C PRO A 73 -2.39 8.32 15.98
N ASP A 74 -1.65 8.10 17.07
CA ASP A 74 -0.20 7.87 17.04
C ASP A 74 0.18 6.38 16.96
N LEU A 75 -0.80 5.49 16.73
CA LEU A 75 -0.60 4.04 16.79
C LEU A 75 0.53 3.56 15.85
N ARG A 76 0.68 4.18 14.68
CA ARG A 76 1.73 3.84 13.72
C ARG A 76 3.14 4.08 14.29
N ALA A 77 3.33 5.21 14.99
CA ALA A 77 4.61 5.55 15.60
C ALA A 77 4.89 4.67 16.83
N ASP A 78 3.88 4.47 17.68
CA ASP A 78 3.99 3.61 18.86
C ASP A 78 4.28 2.15 18.50
N CYS A 79 3.71 1.67 17.39
CA CYS A 79 3.93 0.32 16.88
C CYS A 79 5.39 0.08 16.47
N ARG A 80 6.06 1.10 15.90
CA ARG A 80 7.48 1.03 15.48
C ARG A 80 8.46 1.23 16.63
N ALA A 81 7.99 1.76 17.77
CA ALA A 81 8.83 2.05 18.92
C ALA A 81 9.57 0.82 19.44
N ASN A 82 10.77 1.04 19.99
CA ASN A 82 11.60 0.00 20.59
C ASN A 82 11.87 -1.20 19.65
N CYS A 83 12.11 -0.93 18.36
CA CYS A 83 12.35 -1.98 17.36
C CYS A 83 11.23 -3.01 17.28
N PHE A 84 9.97 -2.57 17.30
CA PHE A 84 8.76 -3.41 17.29
C PHE A 84 8.63 -4.35 18.53
N LYS A 85 9.50 -4.21 19.54
CA LYS A 85 9.44 -4.96 20.80
C LYS A 85 8.55 -4.23 21.81
N ASN A 86 7.27 -4.13 21.49
CA ASN A 86 6.28 -3.46 22.32
C ASN A 86 4.92 -4.17 22.25
N VAL A 87 4.04 -3.82 23.19
CA VAL A 87 2.71 -4.44 23.29
C VAL A 87 1.83 -4.03 22.11
N ARG A 88 1.96 -2.79 21.60
CA ARG A 88 1.16 -2.29 20.48
C ARG A 88 1.38 -3.09 19.21
N PHE A 89 2.64 -3.37 18.87
CA PHE A 89 3.01 -4.23 17.75
C PHE A 89 2.44 -5.64 17.93
N THR A 90 2.58 -6.24 19.12
CA THR A 90 2.09 -7.60 19.37
C THR A 90 0.56 -7.68 19.26
N THR A 91 -0.16 -6.66 19.75
CA THR A 91 -1.60 -6.54 19.57
C THR A 91 -1.97 -6.38 18.10
N CYS A 92 -1.31 -5.50 17.35
CA CYS A 92 -1.56 -5.33 15.92
C CYS A 92 -1.30 -6.64 15.15
N LEU A 93 -0.17 -7.31 15.41
CA LEU A 93 0.17 -8.58 14.80
C LEU A 93 -0.88 -9.66 15.07
N SER A 94 -1.49 -9.67 16.26
CA SER A 94 -2.52 -10.65 16.62
C SER A 94 -3.77 -10.56 15.75
N LEU A 95 -4.06 -9.38 15.18
CA LEU A 95 -5.21 -9.18 14.28
C LEU A 95 -4.99 -9.81 12.90
N PHE A 96 -3.73 -9.91 12.47
CA PHE A 96 -3.34 -10.52 11.20
C PHE A 96 -3.01 -12.01 11.35
N ARG A 97 -3.02 -12.54 12.58
CA ARG A 97 -2.86 -13.97 12.79
C ARG A 97 -4.11 -14.68 12.29
N PRO A 98 -3.98 -15.65 11.38
CA PRO A 98 -5.12 -16.49 11.05
C PRO A 98 -5.61 -17.15 12.34
N VAL A 99 -6.92 -17.13 12.57
CA VAL A 99 -7.53 -17.97 13.60
C VAL A 99 -7.37 -19.39 13.11
N LEU A 100 -6.28 -20.02 13.56
CA LEU A 100 -6.10 -21.44 13.43
C LEU A 100 -7.15 -22.04 14.35
N ASN A 101 -8.32 -22.34 13.79
CA ASN A 101 -9.32 -23.13 14.48
C ASN A 101 -8.57 -24.39 14.93
N THR A 102 -8.44 -24.57 16.24
CA THR A 102 -7.69 -25.69 16.87
C THR A 102 -8.26 -27.07 16.54
N ASP A 103 -9.27 -27.14 15.67
CA ASP A 103 -9.82 -28.35 15.08
C ASP A 103 -9.40 -28.58 13.61
N LEU A 104 -8.86 -27.56 12.90
CA LEU A 104 -8.42 -27.67 11.49
C LEU A 104 -6.90 -27.74 11.31
N GLU A 105 -6.08 -27.45 12.32
CA GLU A 105 -4.63 -27.66 12.24
C GLU A 105 -4.23 -29.15 12.34
N ARG A 106 -5.11 -30.02 12.83
CA ARG A 106 -4.87 -31.47 12.75
C ARG A 106 -5.18 -32.06 11.36
N TYR A 107 -5.75 -31.27 10.45
CA TYR A 107 -6.21 -31.77 9.14
C TYR A 107 -5.39 -31.21 7.96
N LEU A 108 -4.87 -29.99 8.04
CA LEU A 108 -4.20 -29.33 6.90
C LEU A 108 -2.69 -29.63 6.73
N ASP A 109 -2.07 -30.38 7.65
CA ASP A 109 -0.70 -30.88 7.45
C ASP A 109 -0.64 -32.18 6.61
N THR A 110 -1.79 -32.73 6.22
CA THR A 110 -1.87 -33.90 5.33
C THR A 110 -2.68 -33.58 4.08
N ASP A 111 -2.00 -33.58 2.93
CA ASP A 111 -2.52 -33.39 1.55
C ASP A 111 -2.99 -31.96 1.22
N SER A 112 -2.27 -31.17 0.42
CA SER A 112 -1.95 -31.45 -0.99
C SER A 112 -3.10 -32.15 -1.73
N SER A 113 -4.32 -31.59 -1.75
CA SER A 113 -5.26 -31.61 -2.89
C SER A 113 -6.63 -31.01 -2.54
N GLY A 114 -7.09 -30.04 -3.35
CA GLY A 114 -8.51 -29.94 -3.72
C GLY A 114 -9.45 -29.08 -2.86
N SER A 115 -9.96 -28.04 -3.50
CA SER A 115 -11.04 -27.11 -3.12
C SER A 115 -12.32 -27.73 -2.55
N HIS A 116 -12.88 -27.13 -1.48
CA HIS A 116 -14.35 -27.01 -1.34
C HIS A 116 -14.72 -25.83 -0.43
N PHE A 117 -15.48 -24.89 -0.97
CA PHE A 117 -15.92 -23.64 -0.36
C PHE A 117 -17.19 -23.88 0.47
N HIS A 118 -17.29 -23.36 1.70
CA HIS A 118 -18.59 -23.17 2.35
C HIS A 118 -18.65 -21.92 3.24
N GLN A 119 -19.77 -21.22 3.05
CA GLN A 119 -20.35 -20.04 3.73
C GLN A 119 -19.97 -19.87 5.22
N MET A 120 -19.72 -18.63 5.65
CA MET A 120 -19.78 -18.21 7.05
C MET A 120 -21.11 -17.48 7.28
N ASP A 121 -21.93 -17.99 8.20
CA ASP A 121 -23.15 -17.35 8.68
C ASP A 121 -22.83 -16.35 9.81
N ASP A 122 -23.47 -15.19 9.71
CA ASP A 122 -23.48 -14.11 10.70
C ASP A 122 -23.98 -14.58 12.07
N HIS A 123 -23.19 -14.38 13.13
CA HIS A 123 -23.61 -13.99 14.48
C HIS A 123 -22.49 -14.22 15.50
N GLN A 124 -21.80 -13.16 15.95
CA GLN A 124 -21.58 -12.93 17.39
C GLN A 124 -20.92 -11.56 17.62
N PHE A 125 -21.71 -10.52 17.83
CA PHE A 125 -21.28 -9.37 18.62
C PHE A 125 -22.39 -9.05 19.62
N SER A 126 -22.15 -9.40 20.88
CA SER A 126 -22.83 -8.90 22.09
C SER A 126 -21.81 -8.88 23.21
#